data_AF-A0A3C0NN35-F1
#
_entry.id   AF-A0A3C0NN35-F1
#
_cell.length_a   1.000
_cell.length_b   1.000
_cell.length_c   1.000
_cell.angle_alpha   90.00
_cell.angle_beta   90.00
_cell.angle_gamma   90.00
#
_symmetry.space_group_name_H-M   'P 1'
#
loop_
_entity.id
_entity.type
_entity.pdbx_description
1 polymer ?
#
loop_
_entity_poly.entity_id
_entity_poly.type
_entity_poly.pdbx_seq_one_letter_code
_entity_poly.pdbx_strand_id
1 'polypeptide(L)' 'MKYFGGCDVGSTFTKAVILDETGKMVADTTIRSKINSEQSAIAAMEEV' A
#
# COMPACT_ATOMS: atom_id res chain seq x y z
N MET A 1 20.01 3.42 -5.36
CA MET A 1 18.62 3.19 -5.75
C MET A 1 17.76 3.18 -4.49
N LYS A 2 16.93 4.19 -4.32
CA LYS A 2 16.00 4.33 -3.20
C LYS A 2 14.58 3.98 -3.64
N TYR A 3 13.83 3.40 -2.71
CA TYR A 3 12.41 3.10 -2.90
C TYR A 3 11.62 3.72 -1.75
N PHE A 4 10.40 4.16 -2.05
CA PHE A 4 9.49 4.80 -1.12
C PHE A 4 8.18 4.04 -1.09
N GLY A 5 7.81 3.53 0.09
CA GLY A 5 6.53 2.86 0.29
C GLY A 5 5.48 3.80 0.87
N GLY A 6 4.24 3.69 0.40
CA GLY A 6 3.10 4.40 0.95
C GLY A 6 1.89 3.47 1.07
N CYS A 7 1.15 3.57 2.17
CA CYS A 7 -0.08 2.83 2.39
C CYS A 7 -1.21 3.80 2.79
N ASP A 8 -2.26 3.83 1.98
CA ASP A 8 -3.50 4.59 2.20
C ASP A 8 -4.61 3.63 2.66
N VAL A 9 -4.97 3.72 3.94
CA VAL A 9 -5.99 2.87 4.55
C VAL A 9 -7.33 3.61 4.53
N GLY A 10 -8.16 3.30 3.53
CA GLY A 10 -9.53 3.78 3.46
C GLY A 10 -10.52 2.88 4.19
N SER A 11 -11.74 3.36 4.41
CA SER A 11 -12.83 2.56 5.02
C SER A 11 -13.36 1.44 4.12
N THR A 12 -13.18 1.56 2.80
CA THR A 12 -13.65 0.57 1.81
C THR A 12 -12.50 -0.21 1.19
N PHE A 13 -11.44 0.49 0.79
CA PHE A 13 -10.26 -0.08 0.17
C PHE A 13 -8.98 0.45 0.80
N THR A 14 -8.02 -0.44 0.97
CA THR A 14 -6.65 -0.11 1.36
C THR A 14 -5.75 -0.29 0.17
N LYS A 15 -4.90 0.71 -0.09
CA LYS A 15 -4.02 0.77 -1.25
C LYS A 15 -2.59 0.92 -0.76
N ALA A 16 -1.67 0.12 -1.28
CA ALA A 16 -0.24 0.28 -1.01
C ALA A 16 0.52 0.40 -2.33
N VAL A 17 1.56 1.23 -2.33
CA VAL A 17 2.40 1.51 -3.51
C VAL A 17 3.87 1.57 -3.12
N ILE A 18 4.73 1.12 -4.03
CA ILE A 18 6.18 1.34 -3.98
C ILE A 18 6.57 2.23 -5.16
N LEU A 19 7.24 3.34 -4.88
CA LEU A 19 7.80 4.25 -5.87
C LEU A 19 9.32 4.13 -5.90
N ASP A 20 9.94 4.28 -7.06
CA ASP A 20 11.38 4.50 -7.17
C ASP A 20 11.75 5.98 -6.94
N GLU A 21 13.05 6.28 -6.97
CA GLU A 21 13.59 7.63 -6.75
C GLU A 21 13.22 8.66 -7.82
N THR A 22 12.64 8.24 -8.95
CA THR A 22 12.11 9.13 -9.99
C THR A 22 10.61 9.40 -9.82
N GLY A 23 9.97 8.74 -8.84
CA GLY A 23 8.53 8.79 -8.63
C GLY A 23 7.74 7.81 -9.49
N LYS A 24 8.41 6.91 -10.21
CA LYS A 24 7.73 5.85 -10.96
C LYS A 24 7.22 4.79 -9.99
N MET A 25 5.97 4.41 -10.15
CA MET A 25 5.37 3.28 -9.43
C MET A 25 5.94 1.97 -9.98
N VAL A 26 6.56 1.18 -9.10
CA VAL A 26 7.20 -0.09 -9.44
C VAL A 26 6.44 -1.29 -8.90
N ALA A 27 5.58 -1.08 -7.91
CA ALA A 27 4.63 -2.07 -7.42
C ALA A 27 3.42 -1.39 -6.77
N ASP A 28 2.27 -2.06 -6.82
CA ASP A 28 1.03 -1.60 -6.22
C ASP A 28 0.11 -2.76 -5.86
N THR A 29 -0.76 -2.53 -4.88
CA THR A 29 -1.83 -3.44 -4.52
C THR A 29 -3.04 -2.69 -3.98
N THR A 30 -4.21 -3.28 -4.18
CA THR A 30 -5.49 -2.78 -3.69
C THR A 30 -6.28 -3.93 -3.09
N ILE A 31 -6.57 -3.82 -1.79
CA ILE A 31 -7.36 -4.82 -1.06
C ILE A 31 -8.63 -4.19 -0.47
N ARG A 32 -9.63 -5.03 -0.20
CA ARG A 32 -10.81 -4.59 0.54
C ARG A 32 -10.45 -4.37 2.01
N SER A 33 -10.82 -3.22 2.56
CA SER A 33 -10.45 -2.87 3.93
C SER A 33 -11.11 -3.79 4.96
N LYS A 34 -10.35 -4.08 6.01
CA LYS A 34 -10.84 -4.73 7.23
C LYS A 34 -11.32 -3.67 8.21
N ILE A 35 -12.08 -4.08 9.23
CA ILE A 35 -12.58 -3.20 10.29
C ILE A 35 -11.42 -2.48 11.01
N ASN A 36 -10.27 -3.14 11.11
CA ASN A 36 -9.07 -2.59 11.74
C ASN A 36 -8.11 -2.03 10.67
N SER A 37 -7.68 -0.78 10.87
CA SER A 37 -6.81 -0.07 9.94
C SER A 37 -5.40 -0.64 9.87
N GLU A 38 -4.82 -1.02 11.01
CA GLU A 38 -3.48 -1.62 11.08
C GLU A 38 -3.45 -2.98 10.36
N GLN A 39 -4.44 -3.83 10.59
CA GLN A 39 -4.56 -5.11 9.90
C GLN A 39 -4.76 -4.95 8.39
N SER A 40 -5.43 -3.88 7.97
CA SER A 40 -5.58 -3.56 6.55
C SER A 40 -4.25 -3.09 5.95
N ALA A 41 -3.50 -2.26 6.67
CA ALA A 41 -2.18 -1.80 6.23
C ALA A 41 -1.18 -2.95 6.10
N ILE A 42 -1.10 -3.84 7.10
CA ILE A 42 -0.20 -5.00 7.07
C ILE A 42 -0.53 -5.89 5.87
N ALA A 43 -1.82 -6.23 5.69
CA ALA A 43 -2.24 -7.08 4.58
C ALA A 43 -1.94 -6.45 3.21
N ALA A 44 -2.15 -5.14 3.07
CA ALA A 44 -1.81 -4.46 1.82
C ALA A 44 -0.29 -4.46 1.58
N MET A 45 0.53 -4.24 2.60
CA MET A 45 2.00 -4.23 2.43
C MET A 45 2.60 -5.62 2.19
N GLU A 46 1.93 -6.71 2.58
CA GLU A 46 2.36 -8.08 2.27
C GLU A 46 2.10 -8.47 0.80
N GLU A 47 1.15 -7.82 0.14
CA GLU A 47 0.76 -8.09 -1.26
C GLU A 47 1.35 -7.09 -2.27
N VAL A 48 2.22 -6.17 -1.82
CA VAL A 48 2.84 -5.13 -2.66
C VAL A 48 4.21 -5.56 -3.20
#